data_AF-A0A541BWV2-F1
#
_entry.id   AF-A0A541BWV2-F1
#
_cell.length_a   1.000
_cell.length_b   1.000
_cell.length_c   1.000
_cell.angle_alpha   90.00
_cell.angle_beta   90.00
_cell.angle_gamma   90.00
#
_symmetry.space_group_name_H-M   'P 1'
#
loop_
_entity.id
_entity.type
_entity.pdbx_description
1 polymer ?
#
loop_
_entity_poly.entity_id
_entity_poly.type
_entity_poly.pdbx_seq_one_letter_code
_entity_poly.pdbx_strand_id
1 'polypeptide(L)'
;RSPVALAALGVAVPALGSLVLGLALAERRIGPEEAHALATLDEAFQAEEWGQDAEAAARLAAIAADVRLAARILALDQPERVA
;
A
#
# COMPACT_ATOMS: atom_id res chain seq x y z
N ARG A 1 5.11 -17.45 -4.84
CA ARG A 1 5.02 -16.58 -3.64
C ARG A 1 4.75 -17.49 -2.44
N SER A 2 5.33 -17.24 -1.28
CA SER A 2 5.02 -17.99 -0.06
C SER A 2 3.57 -17.73 0.39
N PRO A 3 2.95 -18.58 1.22
CA PRO A 3 1.64 -18.29 1.82
C PRO A 3 1.60 -16.95 2.56
N VAL A 4 2.70 -16.57 3.22
CA VAL A 4 2.83 -15.28 3.93
C VAL A 4 2.85 -14.11 2.93
N ALA A 5 3.60 -14.22 1.83
CA ALA A 5 3.60 -13.21 0.79
C ALA A 5 2.23 -13.07 0.11
N LEU A 6 1.49 -14.16 -0.05
CA LEU A 6 0.11 -14.12 -0.56
C LEU A 6 -0.85 -13.45 0.44
N ALA A 7 -0.71 -13.73 1.74
CA ALA A 7 -1.49 -13.05 2.77
C ALA A 7 -1.22 -11.54 2.80
N ALA A 8 0.04 -11.12 2.67
CA ALA A 8 0.39 -9.70 2.57
C ALA A 8 -0.20 -9.03 1.32
N LEU A 9 -0.17 -9.71 0.16
CA LEU A 9 -0.86 -9.23 -1.04
C LEU A 9 -2.38 -9.15 -0.85
N GLY A 10 -2.97 -10.07 -0.10
CA GLY A 10 -4.39 -10.05 0.26
C GLY A 10 -4.82 -8.82 1.06
N VAL A 11 -3.87 -8.14 1.72
CA VAL A 11 -4.08 -6.85 2.39
C VAL A 11 -3.76 -5.69 1.43
N ALA A 12 -2.60 -5.71 0.77
CA ALA A 12 -2.14 -4.61 -0.06
C ALA A 12 -3.06 -4.35 -1.27
N VAL A 13 -3.48 -5.40 -1.98
CA VAL A 13 -4.25 -5.24 -3.23
C VAL A 13 -5.61 -4.59 -2.99
N PRO A 14 -6.43 -5.00 -2.00
CA PRO A 14 -7.66 -4.30 -1.67
C PRO A 14 -7.42 -2.88 -1.15
N ALA A 15 -6.43 -2.66 -0.29
CA ALA A 15 -6.12 -1.34 0.25
C ALA A 15 -5.73 -0.34 -0.85
N LEU A 16 -4.97 -0.79 -1.85
CA LEU A 16 -4.53 0.01 -2.99
C LEU A 16 -5.57 0.07 -4.13
N GLY A 17 -6.64 -0.73 -4.08
CA GLY A 17 -7.55 -0.90 -5.21
C GLY A 17 -6.89 -1.41 -6.50
N SER A 18 -5.67 -1.98 -6.42
CA SER A 18 -4.83 -2.25 -7.59
C SER A 18 -3.90 -3.44 -7.40
N LEU A 19 -4.04 -4.44 -8.27
CA LEU A 19 -3.12 -5.58 -8.34
C LEU A 19 -1.72 -5.15 -8.79
N VAL A 20 -1.63 -4.21 -9.73
CA VAL A 20 -0.35 -3.75 -10.28
C VAL A 20 0.48 -3.06 -9.20
N LEU A 21 -0.12 -2.17 -8.41
CA LEU A 21 0.58 -1.51 -7.30
C LEU A 21 0.97 -2.52 -6.21
N GLY A 22 0.08 -3.47 -5.88
CA GLY A 22 0.40 -4.53 -4.91
C GLY A 22 1.59 -5.41 -5.35
N LEU A 23 1.67 -5.75 -6.64
CA LEU A 23 2.82 -6.48 -7.19
C LEU A 23 4.09 -5.63 -7.21
N ALA A 24 4.00 -4.35 -7.61
CA ALA A 24 5.13 -3.43 -7.63
C ALA A 24 5.73 -3.24 -6.23
N LEU A 25 4.88 -3.10 -5.20
CA LEU A 25 5.29 -3.05 -3.79
C LEU A 25 6.06 -4.32 -3.39
N ALA A 26 5.52 -5.49 -3.74
CA ALA A 26 6.12 -6.75 -3.34
C ALA A 26 7.39 -7.14 -4.13
N GLU A 27 7.55 -6.62 -5.33
CA GLU A 27 8.82 -6.69 -6.09
C GLU A 27 9.79 -5.56 -5.69
N ARG A 28 9.45 -4.74 -4.67
CA ARG A 28 10.23 -3.59 -4.19
C ARG A 28 10.57 -2.58 -5.28
N ARG A 29 9.68 -2.43 -6.27
CA ARG A 29 9.79 -1.44 -7.35
C ARG A 29 9.38 -0.05 -6.88
N ILE A 30 8.48 0.00 -5.89
CA ILE A 30 8.01 1.20 -5.20
C ILE A 30 7.93 0.94 -3.69
N GLY A 31 8.03 2.00 -2.88
CA GLY A 31 7.84 1.93 -1.43
C GLY A 31 6.36 1.95 -1.01
N PRO A 32 6.03 1.65 0.26
CA PRO A 32 4.65 1.70 0.74
C PRO A 32 4.05 3.10 0.70
N GLU A 33 4.83 4.15 0.95
CA GLU A 33 4.38 5.54 0.91
C GLU A 33 4.07 5.98 -0.53
N GLU A 34 4.93 5.60 -1.48
CA GLU A 34 4.72 5.84 -2.91
C GLU A 34 3.52 5.07 -3.44
N ALA A 35 3.36 3.80 -3.05
CA ALA A 35 2.20 2.99 -3.41
C ALA A 35 0.89 3.61 -2.91
N HIS A 36 0.88 4.10 -1.67
CA HIS A 36 -0.28 4.82 -1.12
C HIS A 36 -0.58 6.10 -1.89
N ALA A 37 0.42 6.95 -2.12
CA ALA A 37 0.25 8.20 -2.85
C ALA A 37 -0.29 7.98 -4.28
N LEU A 38 0.19 6.94 -4.98
CA LEU A 38 -0.31 6.57 -6.30
C LEU A 38 -1.74 6.03 -6.26
N ALA A 39 -2.07 5.24 -5.24
CA ALA A 39 -3.40 4.66 -5.09
C ALA A 39 -4.47 5.69 -4.69
N THR A 40 -4.08 6.79 -4.05
CA THR A 40 -5.00 7.80 -3.53
C THR A 40 -4.81 9.17 -4.16
N LEU A 41 -4.32 9.19 -5.41
CA LEU A 41 -4.06 10.41 -6.16
C LEU A 41 -5.33 11.24 -6.37
N ASP A 42 -6.43 10.56 -6.68
CA ASP A 42 -7.72 11.21 -6.92
C ASP A 42 -8.24 11.86 -5.64
N GLU A 43 -8.17 11.18 -4.50
CA GLU A 43 -8.59 11.73 -3.20
C GLU A 43 -7.73 12.91 -2.76
N ALA A 44 -6.41 12.86 -3.01
CA ALA A 44 -5.52 13.97 -2.73
C ALA A 44 -5.90 15.20 -3.55
N PHE A 45 -6.13 15.03 -4.86
CA PHE A 45 -6.57 16.11 -5.73
C PHE A 45 -7.93 16.69 -5.31
N GLN A 46 -8.89 15.84 -4.94
CA GLN A 46 -10.20 16.28 -4.46
C GLN A 46 -10.11 17.09 -3.16
N ALA A 47 -9.23 16.68 -2.24
CA ALA A 47 -9.02 17.40 -0.98
C ALA A 47 -8.35 18.78 -1.19
N GLU A 48 -7.48 18.90 -2.19
CA GLU A 48 -6.88 20.19 -2.59
C GLU A 48 -7.93 21.14 -3.17
N GLU A 49 -8.78 20.65 -4.07
CA GLU A 49 -9.78 21.47 -4.77
C GLU A 49 -10.99 21.84 -3.90
N TRP A 50 -11.42 20.95 -3.01
CA TRP A 50 -12.68 21.09 -2.26
C TRP A 50 -12.52 21.12 -0.74
N GLY A 51 -11.28 21.03 -0.25
CA GLY A 51 -10.99 20.96 1.17
C GLY A 51 -11.05 19.53 1.72
N GLN A 52 -10.39 19.33 2.86
CA GLN A 52 -10.24 18.01 3.46
C GLN A 52 -11.46 17.62 4.31
N ASP A 53 -12.03 16.46 4.01
CA ASP A 53 -13.04 15.81 4.85
C ASP A 53 -12.38 14.88 5.90
N ALA A 54 -12.88 14.91 7.13
CA ALA A 54 -12.29 14.17 8.25
C ALA A 54 -12.45 12.65 8.11
N GLU A 55 -13.57 12.18 7.56
CA GLU A 55 -13.81 10.75 7.33
C GLU A 55 -12.93 10.24 6.18
N ALA A 56 -12.83 11.01 5.09
CA ALA A 56 -11.92 10.73 3.99
C ALA A 56 -10.46 10.66 4.47
N ALA A 57 -10.02 11.63 5.27
CA ALA A 57 -8.68 11.65 5.84
C ALA A 57 -8.39 10.40 6.71
N ALA A 58 -9.35 9.99 7.54
CA ALA A 58 -9.22 8.80 8.37
C ALA A 58 -9.14 7.52 7.51
N ARG A 59 -9.90 7.44 6.42
CA ARG A 59 -9.85 6.34 5.46
C ARG A 59 -8.49 6.24 4.77
N LEU A 60 -7.95 7.36 4.30
CA LEU A 60 -6.62 7.43 3.68
C LEU A 60 -5.53 7.00 4.67
N ALA A 61 -5.61 7.44 5.93
CA ALA A 61 -4.68 7.02 6.98
C ALA A 61 -4.74 5.51 7.26
N ALA A 62 -5.94 4.91 7.22
CA ALA A 62 -6.11 3.47 7.37
C ALA A 62 -5.48 2.69 6.20
N ILE A 63 -5.71 3.14 4.96
CA ILE A 63 -5.06 2.58 3.76
C ILE A 63 -3.54 2.64 3.89
N ALA A 64 -2.98 3.79 4.30
CA ALA A 64 -1.55 3.94 4.51
C ALA A 64 -1.00 2.99 5.58
N ALA A 65 -1.77 2.69 6.63
CA ALA A 65 -1.39 1.73 7.66
C ALA A 65 -1.37 0.29 7.13
N ASP A 66 -2.38 -0.11 6.37
CA ASP A 66 -2.48 -1.44 5.78
C ASP A 66 -1.36 -1.69 4.76
N VAL A 67 -1.06 -0.70 3.91
CA VAL A 67 0.01 -0.78 2.92
C VAL A 67 1.39 -0.91 3.59
N ARG A 68 1.66 -0.13 4.65
CA ARG A 68 2.90 -0.26 5.44
C ARG A 68 3.00 -1.61 6.14
N LEU A 69 1.90 -2.12 6.69
CA LEU A 69 1.87 -3.44 7.32
C LEU A 69 2.20 -4.54 6.31
N ALA A 70 1.53 -4.53 5.15
CA ALA A 70 1.78 -5.49 4.08
C ALA A 70 3.24 -5.43 3.58
N ALA A 71 3.78 -4.24 3.37
CA ALA A 71 5.18 -4.05 2.98
C ALA A 71 6.15 -4.62 4.03
N ARG A 72 5.87 -4.40 5.32
CA ARG A 72 6.68 -4.96 6.41
C ARG A 72 6.63 -6.48 6.45
N ILE A 73 5.45 -7.09 6.26
CA ILE A 73 5.31 -8.55 6.20
C ILE A 73 6.11 -9.10 5.02
N LEU A 74 6.02 -8.48 3.84
CA LEU A 74 6.78 -8.88 2.65
C LEU A 74 8.30 -8.80 2.87
N ALA A 75 8.77 -7.78 3.59
CA ALA A 75 10.18 -7.63 3.95
C ALA A 75 10.66 -8.69 4.95
N LEU A 76 9.80 -9.13 5.88
CA LEU A 76 10.13 -10.15 6.87
C LEU A 76 10.01 -11.59 6.31
N ASP A 77 9.12 -11.82 5.35
CA ASP A 77 8.96 -13.11 4.66
C ASP A 77 10.15 -13.45 3.76
N GLN A 78 10.87 -12.43 3.29
CA GLN A 78 12.12 -12.61 2.59
C GLN A 78 13.28 -12.19 3.51
N PRO A 79 13.70 -13.03 4.48
CA PRO A 79 14.91 -12.77 5.21
C PRO A 79 16.01 -12.94 4.17
N GLU A 80 16.49 -11.83 3.62
CA GLU A 80 17.78 -11.81 2.95
C GLU A 80 17.92 -12.84 1.81
N ARG A 81 17.63 -12.42 0.58
CA ARG A 81 18.54 -12.77 -0.54
C ARG A 81 19.91 -12.12 -0.27
N VAL A 82 20.56 -12.46 0.85
CA VAL A 82 21.99 -12.28 1.05
C VAL A 82 22.64 -13.39 0.25
N ALA A 83 23.61 -12.97 -0.56
CA ALA A 83 24.34 -13.77 -1.52
C ALA A 83 24.96 -15.03 -0.91
#